data_AF-A0A814YSW6-F1
#
_entry.id   AF-A0A814YSW6-F1
#
_cell.length_a   1.000
_cell.length_b   1.000
_cell.length_c   1.000
_cell.angle_alpha   90.00
_cell.angle_beta   90.00
_cell.angle_gamma   90.00
#
_symmetry.space_group_name_H-M   'P 1'
#
loop_
_entity.id
_entity.type
_entity.pdbx_description
1 polymer ?
#
loop_
_entity_poly.entity_id
_entity_poly.type
_entity_poly.pdbx_seq_one_letter_code
_entity_poly.pdbx_strand_id
1 'polypeptide(L)'
;MSSSSSLSPRVAAIWGANGISGTAMIDLLIEQSSNEWNHIICISRRPFQLDINDSRISFISIDILNSTVDEIVNELEKVNGKMITDIFHYTYIEKSTEDELDQVNKIVLEKALDACVKIAGKTIKSFSLQTGYKYYGVHKTKEDLAALPFTENAPRHQGTNFYFTQEDLLEDYAKKHNWRYIITRPATIIGVAKGNFMNFAVTIALYATIQKELGQPLLFPGNLKSWNRISDHSTASNNARFQLWSVLNENIQHEIFNIANGDLVTFRDLWSKIENYFGIPHCEQKLNENEAQLKLAEYMPKHKDVWIRIAQRENLDEKAFDYATWAFADGSLRSPLDRYGNLTKAREFGWTTIVDTFDGYAQCFDRLKKLKVIPS
;
A
#
# COMPACT_ATOMS: atom_id res chain seq x y z
N MET A 1 38.36 16.20 6.78
CA MET A 1 38.07 15.33 7.95
C MET A 1 36.67 15.67 8.41
N SER A 2 35.65 15.00 7.85
CA SER A 2 34.27 15.14 8.29
C SER A 2 34.13 14.35 9.59
N SER A 3 33.75 15.03 10.67
CA SER A 3 33.37 14.40 11.93
C SER A 3 32.29 13.36 11.67
N SER A 4 32.64 12.08 11.72
CA SER A 4 31.68 11.00 11.86
C SER A 4 31.06 11.14 13.24
N SER A 5 29.98 11.93 13.36
CA SER A 5 29.07 11.71 14.47
C SER A 5 28.55 10.29 14.30
N SER A 6 28.91 9.40 15.21
CA SER A 6 28.31 8.07 15.26
C SER A 6 26.84 8.28 15.64
N LEU A 7 25.99 8.49 14.63
CA LEU A 7 24.54 8.54 14.82
C LEU A 7 24.15 7.23 15.49
N SER A 8 23.51 7.32 16.66
CA SER A 8 22.96 6.14 17.33
C SER A 8 22.06 5.41 16.33
N PRO A 9 22.20 4.07 16.21
CA PRO A 9 21.41 3.30 15.26
C PRO A 9 19.91 3.46 15.53
N ARG A 10 19.13 3.48 14.46
CA ARG A 10 17.67 3.63 14.47
C ARG A 10 16.98 2.28 14.65
N VAL A 11 15.81 2.33 15.26
CA VAL A 11 14.93 1.18 15.47
C VAL A 11 13.58 1.49 14.83
N ALA A 12 13.19 0.67 13.85
CA ALA A 12 11.93 0.80 13.14
C ALA A 12 10.82 -0.01 13.85
N ALA A 13 9.63 0.58 13.98
CA ALA A 13 8.41 -0.14 14.31
C ALA A 13 7.44 -0.08 13.13
N ILE A 14 7.13 -1.24 12.54
CA ILE A 14 6.30 -1.37 11.35
C ILE A 14 4.95 -1.96 11.72
N TRP A 15 3.94 -1.11 11.84
CA TRP A 15 2.56 -1.53 12.07
C TRP A 15 1.94 -1.92 10.74
N GLY A 16 1.56 -3.19 10.60
CA GLY A 16 1.05 -3.74 9.33
C GLY A 16 2.15 -4.37 8.49
N ALA A 17 3.14 -4.97 9.15
CA ALA A 17 4.27 -5.68 8.54
C ALA A 17 3.90 -6.67 7.42
N ASN A 18 2.80 -7.41 7.55
CA ASN A 18 2.35 -8.37 6.51
C ASN A 18 1.58 -7.70 5.34
N GLY A 19 1.35 -6.39 5.40
CA GLY A 19 0.64 -5.63 4.37
C GLY A 19 1.52 -5.24 3.18
N ILE A 20 0.89 -4.73 2.12
CA ILE A 20 1.57 -4.37 0.86
C ILE A 20 2.69 -3.33 1.06
N SER A 21 2.46 -2.29 1.86
CA SER A 21 3.48 -1.28 2.18
C SER A 21 4.44 -1.76 3.27
N GLY A 22 3.96 -2.50 4.26
CA GLY A 22 4.79 -3.02 5.35
C GLY A 22 5.87 -3.97 4.84
N THR A 23 5.50 -4.90 3.96
CA THR A 23 6.46 -5.83 3.33
C THR A 23 7.51 -5.09 2.50
N ALA A 24 7.10 -4.07 1.73
CA ALA A 24 8.04 -3.24 0.97
C ALA A 24 8.99 -2.43 1.86
N MET A 25 8.51 -1.94 3.01
CA MET A 25 9.36 -1.25 3.99
C MET A 25 10.34 -2.21 4.67
N ILE A 26 9.91 -3.43 5.00
CA ILE A 26 10.81 -4.46 5.54
C ILE A 26 11.91 -4.80 4.54
N ASP A 27 11.55 -5.08 3.29
CA ASP A 27 12.51 -5.38 2.22
C ASP A 27 13.54 -4.24 2.05
N LEU A 28 13.09 -2.99 2.12
CA LEU A 28 13.99 -1.84 2.04
C LEU A 28 14.90 -1.70 3.27
N LEU A 29 14.36 -1.91 4.48
CA LEU A 29 15.13 -1.77 5.72
C LEU A 29 16.20 -2.85 5.87
N ILE A 30 15.96 -4.06 5.37
CA ILE A 30 17.00 -5.11 5.40
C ILE A 30 18.16 -4.81 4.44
N GLU A 31 17.93 -4.03 3.38
CA GLU A 31 19.00 -3.55 2.50
C GLU A 31 19.86 -2.45 3.15
N GLN A 32 19.38 -1.81 4.23
CA GLN A 32 20.14 -0.78 4.93
C GLN A 32 21.22 -1.38 5.83
N SER A 33 22.26 -0.60 6.10
CA SER A 33 23.35 -1.00 7.00
C SER A 33 22.84 -1.24 8.42
N SER A 34 23.33 -2.31 9.07
CA SER A 34 23.03 -2.59 10.48
C SER A 34 23.57 -1.51 11.44
N ASN A 35 24.53 -0.69 11.00
CA ASN A 35 25.00 0.47 11.75
C ASN A 35 24.00 1.64 11.72
N GLU A 36 23.11 1.68 10.73
CA GLU A 36 22.08 2.71 10.60
C GLU A 36 20.74 2.22 11.14
N TRP A 37 20.33 0.99 10.79
CA TRP A 37 19.10 0.33 11.23
C TRP A 37 19.44 -1.02 11.84
N ASN A 38 19.48 -1.07 13.18
CA ASN A 38 19.95 -2.26 13.90
C ASN A 38 18.82 -3.17 14.41
N HIS A 39 17.56 -2.70 14.38
CA HIS A 39 16.41 -3.47 14.84
C HIS A 39 15.14 -3.05 14.08
N ILE A 40 14.41 -4.03 13.56
CA ILE A 40 13.17 -3.88 12.81
C ILE A 40 12.08 -4.67 13.55
N ILE A 41 11.18 -3.95 14.22
CA ILE A 41 10.05 -4.54 14.95
C ILE A 41 8.84 -4.57 14.01
N CYS A 42 8.46 -5.77 13.60
CA CYS A 42 7.36 -6.03 12.69
C CYS A 42 6.10 -6.40 13.48
N ILE A 43 5.04 -5.61 13.38
CA ILE A 43 3.77 -5.85 14.08
C ILE A 43 2.68 -6.20 13.07
N SER A 44 2.00 -7.33 13.27
CA SER A 44 0.81 -7.73 12.51
C SER A 44 0.00 -8.77 13.29
N ARG A 45 -1.26 -8.98 12.92
CA ARG A 45 -2.13 -9.93 13.64
C ARG A 45 -1.85 -11.39 13.34
N ARG A 46 -1.60 -11.71 12.07
CA ARG A 46 -1.30 -13.09 11.60
C ARG A 46 0.19 -13.37 11.80
N PRO A 47 0.63 -14.64 11.90
CA PRO A 47 2.04 -15.00 11.89
C PRO A 47 2.82 -14.37 10.73
N PHE A 48 4.12 -14.17 10.90
CA PHE A 48 4.97 -13.54 9.91
C PHE A 48 4.93 -14.29 8.58
N GLN A 49 4.71 -13.57 7.49
CA GLN A 49 4.45 -14.19 6.16
C GLN A 49 5.62 -14.06 5.18
N LEU A 50 6.69 -13.37 5.56
CA LEU A 50 7.89 -13.21 4.75
C LEU A 50 8.91 -14.30 5.09
N ASP A 51 9.49 -14.91 4.08
CA ASP A 51 10.62 -15.84 4.21
C ASP A 51 11.93 -15.03 4.18
N ILE A 52 12.21 -14.32 5.27
CA ILE A 52 13.39 -13.46 5.43
C ILE A 52 14.14 -13.91 6.67
N ASN A 53 15.44 -14.20 6.50
CA ASN A 53 16.35 -14.51 7.59
C ASN A 53 17.29 -13.33 7.85
N ASP A 54 16.84 -12.36 8.64
CA ASP A 54 17.64 -11.21 9.09
C ASP A 54 17.57 -11.12 10.61
N SER A 55 18.73 -11.14 11.28
CA SER A 55 18.83 -11.14 12.75
C SER A 55 18.31 -9.87 13.41
N ARG A 56 18.10 -8.79 12.64
CA ARG A 56 17.55 -7.53 13.13
C ARG A 56 16.03 -7.56 13.23
N ILE A 57 15.35 -8.55 12.65
CA ILE A 57 13.89 -8.60 12.63
C ILE A 57 13.37 -9.25 13.91
N SER A 58 12.41 -8.60 14.55
CA SER A 58 11.56 -9.19 15.58
C SER A 58 10.10 -9.08 15.17
N PHE A 59 9.34 -10.17 15.28
CA PHE A 59 7.94 -10.19 14.90
C PHE A 59 7.02 -10.30 16.11
N ILE A 60 6.01 -9.42 16.16
CA ILE A 60 4.93 -9.46 17.16
C ILE A 60 3.62 -9.81 16.45
N SER A 61 3.02 -10.93 16.87
CA SER A 61 1.69 -11.35 16.42
C SER A 61 0.63 -10.84 17.40
N ILE A 62 -0.07 -9.76 17.08
CA ILE A 62 -1.08 -9.17 17.98
C ILE A 62 -2.27 -8.55 17.24
N ASP A 63 -3.48 -8.72 17.80
CA ASP A 63 -4.69 -8.08 17.31
C ASP A 63 -4.91 -6.73 18.01
N ILE A 64 -4.40 -5.65 17.41
CA ILE A 64 -4.45 -4.29 17.97
C ILE A 64 -5.88 -3.90 18.37
N LEU A 65 -6.89 -4.28 17.58
CA LEU A 65 -8.27 -3.89 17.84
C LEU A 65 -8.78 -4.53 19.15
N ASN A 66 -8.42 -5.79 19.38
CA ASN A 66 -8.95 -6.59 20.49
C ASN A 66 -8.02 -6.64 21.71
N SER A 67 -6.76 -6.22 21.59
CA SER A 67 -5.81 -6.11 22.70
C SER A 67 -5.94 -4.78 23.43
N THR A 68 -5.64 -4.78 24.71
CA THR A 68 -5.42 -3.58 25.51
C THR A 68 -4.08 -2.93 25.16
N VAL A 69 -3.93 -1.64 25.46
CA VAL A 69 -2.64 -0.93 25.28
C VAL A 69 -1.52 -1.62 26.08
N ASP A 70 -1.83 -2.11 27.28
CA ASP A 70 -0.84 -2.77 28.15
C ASP A 70 -0.36 -4.11 27.58
N GLU A 71 -1.25 -4.89 26.97
CA GLU A 71 -0.84 -6.12 26.25
C GLU A 71 0.06 -5.80 25.06
N ILE A 72 -0.25 -4.75 24.30
CA ILE A 72 0.59 -4.30 23.18
C ILE A 72 1.97 -3.86 23.66
N VAL A 73 2.02 -3.08 24.75
CA VAL A 73 3.28 -2.64 25.37
C VAL A 73 4.09 -3.83 25.88
N ASN A 74 3.46 -4.80 26.54
CA ASN A 74 4.15 -6.00 27.03
C ASN A 74 4.80 -6.80 25.89
N GLU A 75 4.14 -6.94 24.74
CA GLU A 75 4.77 -7.60 23.57
C GLU A 75 5.92 -6.77 23.00
N LEU A 76 5.79 -5.45 22.94
CA LEU A 76 6.87 -4.55 22.49
C LEU A 76 8.07 -4.60 23.44
N GLU A 77 7.86 -4.72 24.75
CA GLU A 77 8.93 -4.85 25.74
C GLU A 77 9.79 -6.10 25.52
N LYS A 78 9.17 -7.25 25.19
CA LYS A 78 9.88 -8.52 24.92
C LYS A 78 10.89 -8.41 23.79
N VAL A 79 10.68 -7.47 22.87
CA VAL A 79 11.55 -7.22 21.72
C VAL A 79 12.26 -5.86 21.83
N ASN A 80 12.50 -5.38 23.05
CA ASN A 80 13.25 -4.15 23.31
C ASN A 80 12.65 -2.87 22.66
N GLY A 81 11.32 -2.81 22.58
CA GLY A 81 10.58 -1.70 21.97
C GLY A 81 10.85 -0.32 22.58
N LYS A 82 11.42 -0.24 23.79
CA LYS A 82 11.87 1.02 24.41
C LYS A 82 12.91 1.80 23.60
N MET A 83 13.52 1.16 22.60
CA MET A 83 14.53 1.78 21.72
C MET A 83 13.94 2.32 20.41
N ILE A 84 12.63 2.16 20.16
CA ILE A 84 11.98 2.61 18.92
C ILE A 84 12.25 4.09 18.67
N THR A 85 12.71 4.41 17.46
CA THR A 85 12.95 5.79 17.01
C THR A 85 12.01 6.20 15.89
N ASP A 86 11.65 5.28 15.00
CA ASP A 86 10.89 5.60 13.79
C ASP A 86 9.74 4.63 13.63
N ILE A 87 8.52 5.16 13.57
CA ILE A 87 7.30 4.38 13.37
C ILE A 87 6.84 4.51 11.93
N PHE A 88 6.47 3.39 11.33
CA PHE A 88 5.79 3.32 10.05
C PHE A 88 4.45 2.61 10.24
N HIS A 89 3.35 3.33 10.02
CA HIS A 89 1.99 2.84 10.26
C HIS A 89 1.22 2.64 8.95
N TYR A 90 0.97 1.38 8.62
CA TYR A 90 0.32 0.94 7.38
C TYR A 90 -1.02 0.20 7.61
N THR A 91 -1.46 0.06 8.86
CA THR A 91 -2.65 -0.73 9.18
C THR A 91 -3.94 0.06 9.03
N TYR A 92 -4.93 -0.60 8.47
CA TYR A 92 -6.33 -0.23 8.61
C TYR A 92 -7.19 -1.50 8.54
N ILE A 93 -8.43 -1.43 9.04
CA ILE A 93 -9.42 -2.51 9.02
C ILE A 93 -10.59 -2.03 8.18
N GLU A 94 -10.85 -2.70 7.04
CA GLU A 94 -12.02 -2.40 6.21
C GLU A 94 -13.32 -2.76 6.93
N LYS A 95 -14.33 -1.91 6.78
CA LYS A 95 -15.70 -2.09 7.26
C LYS A 95 -16.71 -1.71 6.18
N SER A 96 -17.93 -2.21 6.32
CA SER A 96 -18.99 -2.02 5.32
C SER A 96 -19.57 -0.61 5.28
N THR A 97 -19.53 0.11 6.40
CA THR A 97 -20.04 1.48 6.49
C THR A 97 -18.89 2.43 6.83
N GLU A 98 -18.99 3.67 6.37
CA GLU A 98 -17.97 4.69 6.59
C GLU A 98 -17.82 5.06 8.07
N ASP A 99 -18.93 5.07 8.82
CA ASP A 99 -18.90 5.36 10.25
C ASP A 99 -18.22 4.25 11.07
N GLU A 100 -18.50 2.97 10.74
CA GLU A 100 -17.81 1.86 11.39
C GLU A 100 -16.33 1.82 10.98
N LEU A 101 -16.04 2.13 9.71
CA LEU A 101 -14.67 2.25 9.19
C LEU A 101 -13.90 3.33 9.95
N ASP A 102 -14.50 4.50 10.15
CA ASP A 102 -13.92 5.61 10.91
C ASP A 102 -13.65 5.23 12.37
N GLN A 103 -14.69 4.75 13.08
CA GLN A 103 -14.57 4.40 14.49
C GLN A 103 -13.50 3.32 14.74
N VAL A 104 -13.49 2.27 13.93
CA VAL A 104 -12.54 1.15 14.11
C VAL A 104 -11.12 1.59 13.81
N ASN A 105 -10.90 2.36 12.74
CA ASN A 105 -9.55 2.80 12.37
C ASN A 105 -9.02 3.91 13.26
N LYS A 106 -9.90 4.71 13.88
CA LYS A 106 -9.55 5.58 15.00
C LYS A 106 -9.00 4.76 16.17
N ILE A 107 -9.75 3.75 16.64
CA ILE A 107 -9.33 2.91 17.79
C ILE A 107 -7.99 2.21 17.52
N VAL A 108 -7.79 1.67 16.32
CA VAL A 108 -6.54 0.98 15.95
C VAL A 108 -5.35 1.94 16.01
N LEU A 109 -5.48 3.14 15.42
CA LEU A 109 -4.39 4.12 15.44
C LEU A 109 -4.15 4.67 16.85
N GLU A 110 -5.22 4.97 17.61
CA GLU A 110 -5.12 5.48 18.99
C GLU A 110 -4.38 4.49 19.89
N LYS A 111 -4.72 3.20 19.83
CA LYS A 111 -4.00 2.15 20.58
C LYS A 111 -2.53 2.02 20.16
N ALA A 112 -2.22 2.14 18.88
CA ALA A 112 -0.84 2.11 18.40
C ALA A 112 -0.05 3.34 18.90
N LEU A 113 -0.65 4.53 18.86
CA LEU A 113 -0.07 5.76 19.38
C LEU A 113 0.16 5.68 20.89
N ASP A 114 -0.85 5.28 21.67
CA ASP A 114 -0.74 5.12 23.12
C ASP A 114 0.33 4.12 23.52
N ALA A 115 0.41 2.97 22.82
CA ALA A 115 1.44 1.99 23.05
C ALA A 115 2.83 2.57 22.75
N CYS A 116 2.99 3.29 21.63
CA CYS A 116 4.24 3.98 21.27
C CYS A 116 4.65 5.03 22.30
N VAL A 117 3.71 5.86 22.78
CA VAL A 117 3.95 6.84 23.85
C VAL A 117 4.46 6.12 25.10
N LYS A 118 3.75 5.06 25.52
CA LYS A 118 4.03 4.36 26.78
C LYS A 118 5.38 3.63 26.76
N ILE A 119 5.73 2.97 25.65
CA ILE A 119 6.97 2.19 25.55
C ILE A 119 8.19 3.03 25.20
N ALA A 120 8.05 4.01 24.31
CA ALA A 120 9.17 4.66 23.63
C ALA A 120 8.99 6.18 23.47
N GLY A 121 8.06 6.81 24.20
CA GLY A 121 7.69 8.20 23.93
C GLY A 121 8.82 9.23 23.98
N LYS A 122 9.94 8.92 24.67
CA LYS A 122 11.13 9.78 24.74
C LYS A 122 12.17 9.52 23.63
N THR A 123 12.12 8.36 22.97
CA THR A 123 13.11 7.97 21.93
C THR A 123 12.58 8.15 20.52
N ILE A 124 11.26 8.25 20.36
CA ILE A 124 10.60 8.45 19.08
C ILE A 124 11.04 9.80 18.47
N LYS A 125 11.53 9.71 17.23
CA LYS A 125 11.92 10.83 16.37
C LYS A 125 10.84 11.14 15.35
N SER A 126 10.28 10.10 14.71
CA SER A 126 9.31 10.25 13.63
C SER A 126 8.18 9.23 13.74
N PHE A 127 6.96 9.68 13.40
CA PHE A 127 5.82 8.82 13.13
C PHE A 127 5.33 9.04 11.70
N SER A 128 5.51 8.04 10.83
CA SER A 128 5.02 8.05 9.45
C SER A 128 3.69 7.32 9.36
N LEU A 129 2.65 8.01 8.89
CA LEU A 129 1.32 7.46 8.65
C LEU A 129 1.03 7.40 7.15
N GLN A 130 0.60 6.24 6.67
CA GLN A 130 0.11 6.10 5.30
C GLN A 130 -1.42 6.14 5.27
N THR A 131 -1.98 7.13 4.59
CA THR A 131 -3.40 7.22 4.25
C THR A 131 -3.57 6.85 2.77
N GLY A 132 -4.07 7.75 1.92
CA GLY A 132 -4.23 7.50 0.49
C GLY A 132 -5.17 8.46 -0.21
N TYR A 133 -5.34 8.28 -1.53
CA TYR A 133 -6.16 9.16 -2.36
C TYR A 133 -7.66 9.14 -2.04
N LYS A 134 -8.15 8.24 -1.16
CA LYS A 134 -9.49 8.39 -0.60
C LYS A 134 -9.67 9.74 0.09
N TYR A 135 -8.60 10.37 0.59
CA TYR A 135 -8.62 11.76 1.10
C TYR A 135 -9.23 12.75 0.08
N TYR A 136 -8.96 12.55 -1.21
CA TYR A 136 -9.41 13.40 -2.31
C TYR A 136 -10.79 13.02 -2.86
N GLY A 137 -11.51 12.08 -2.24
CA GLY A 137 -12.85 11.70 -2.70
C GLY A 137 -12.88 10.66 -3.82
N VAL A 138 -11.77 9.96 -4.14
CA VAL A 138 -11.74 8.99 -5.26
C VAL A 138 -12.69 7.79 -5.13
N HIS A 139 -13.24 7.56 -3.94
CA HIS A 139 -14.21 6.50 -3.64
C HIS A 139 -15.65 7.00 -3.57
N LYS A 140 -15.85 8.30 -3.76
CA LYS A 140 -17.13 9.01 -3.67
C LYS A 140 -17.65 9.38 -5.07
N THR A 141 -18.61 10.30 -5.14
CA THR A 141 -19.13 10.82 -6.41
C THR A 141 -18.17 11.85 -7.02
N LYS A 142 -18.51 12.34 -8.22
CA LYS A 142 -17.70 13.34 -8.92
C LYS A 142 -17.66 14.67 -8.16
N GLU A 143 -18.74 15.00 -7.46
CA GLU A 143 -18.91 16.24 -6.71
C GLU A 143 -17.99 16.32 -5.49
N ASP A 144 -17.65 15.16 -4.92
CA ASP A 144 -16.72 15.03 -3.78
C ASP A 144 -15.25 14.95 -4.21
N LEU A 145 -14.96 14.84 -5.51
CA LEU A 145 -13.61 14.68 -6.02
C LEU A 145 -12.88 16.03 -5.99
N ALA A 146 -11.70 16.06 -5.35
CA ALA A 146 -10.86 17.25 -5.36
C ALA A 146 -10.40 17.64 -6.78
N ALA A 147 -10.04 18.90 -6.97
CA ALA A 147 -9.51 19.38 -8.24
C ALA A 147 -8.20 18.65 -8.61
N LEU A 148 -8.01 18.38 -9.91
CA LEU A 148 -6.80 17.76 -10.45
C LEU A 148 -5.76 18.81 -10.89
N PRO A 149 -4.45 18.53 -10.76
CA PRO A 149 -3.89 17.41 -10.00
C PRO A 149 -4.21 17.56 -8.51
N PHE A 150 -4.40 16.44 -7.79
CA PHE A 150 -4.64 16.50 -6.36
C PHE A 150 -3.45 17.15 -5.64
N THR A 151 -3.69 18.16 -4.83
CA THR A 151 -2.65 18.83 -4.03
C THR A 151 -2.83 18.52 -2.55
N GLU A 152 -1.75 18.52 -1.77
CA GLU A 152 -1.79 18.15 -0.35
C GLU A 152 -2.61 19.13 0.51
N ASN A 153 -2.76 20.38 0.05
CA ASN A 153 -3.60 21.42 0.66
C ASN A 153 -5.07 21.39 0.20
N ALA A 154 -5.49 20.39 -0.59
CA ALA A 154 -6.88 20.26 -0.98
C ALA A 154 -7.79 20.16 0.26
N PRO A 155 -8.96 20.83 0.26
CA PRO A 155 -9.89 20.75 1.37
C PRO A 155 -10.42 19.32 1.53
N ARG A 156 -10.78 18.95 2.75
CA ARG A 156 -11.51 17.72 3.03
C ARG A 156 -12.85 17.73 2.28
N HIS A 157 -13.19 16.62 1.64
CA HIS A 157 -14.53 16.45 1.05
C HIS A 157 -15.61 16.37 2.14
N GLN A 158 -16.88 16.47 1.75
CA GLN A 158 -17.99 16.36 2.69
C GLN A 158 -18.17 14.92 3.20
N GLY A 159 -18.68 14.77 4.41
CA GLY A 159 -18.96 13.48 5.04
C GLY A 159 -17.76 12.82 5.73
N THR A 160 -17.97 11.59 6.19
CA THR A 160 -16.99 10.83 6.98
C THR A 160 -15.86 10.30 6.09
N ASN A 161 -14.63 10.41 6.58
CA ASN A 161 -13.47 9.72 6.03
C ASN A 161 -12.47 9.44 7.16
N PHE A 162 -12.18 8.17 7.41
CA PHE A 162 -11.30 7.76 8.49
C PHE A 162 -9.89 8.34 8.41
N TYR A 163 -9.43 8.74 7.22
CA TYR A 163 -8.16 9.44 7.08
C TYR A 163 -8.15 10.79 7.79
N PHE A 164 -9.28 11.53 7.79
CA PHE A 164 -9.35 12.83 8.46
C PHE A 164 -9.14 12.66 9.96
N THR A 165 -9.86 11.71 10.55
CA THR A 165 -9.74 11.34 11.97
C THR A 165 -8.32 10.86 12.32
N GLN A 166 -7.70 10.08 11.45
CA GLN A 166 -6.33 9.60 11.66
C GLN A 166 -5.27 10.71 11.57
N GLU A 167 -5.41 11.62 10.60
CA GLU A 167 -4.53 12.79 10.46
C GLU A 167 -4.66 13.70 11.69
N ASP A 168 -5.89 14.06 12.10
CA ASP A 168 -6.14 14.88 13.29
C ASP A 168 -5.54 14.26 14.56
N LEU A 169 -5.76 12.96 14.76
CA LEU A 169 -5.25 12.23 15.93
C LEU A 169 -3.71 12.23 15.96
N LEU A 170 -3.07 11.97 14.82
CA LEU A 170 -1.61 11.96 14.75
C LEU A 170 -1.02 13.35 15.00
N GLU A 171 -1.61 14.39 14.43
CA GLU A 171 -1.18 15.78 14.64
C GLU A 171 -1.23 16.17 16.12
N ASP A 172 -2.32 15.83 16.81
CA ASP A 172 -2.50 16.10 18.24
C ASP A 172 -1.47 15.35 19.10
N TYR A 173 -1.25 14.06 18.83
CA TYR A 173 -0.25 13.26 19.56
C TYR A 173 1.16 13.78 19.32
N ALA A 174 1.51 14.06 18.07
CA ALA A 174 2.83 14.58 17.72
C ALA A 174 3.10 15.92 18.41
N LYS A 175 2.11 16.82 18.46
CA LYS A 175 2.20 18.08 19.20
C LYS A 175 2.36 17.87 20.71
N LYS A 176 1.59 16.95 21.30
CA LYS A 176 1.62 16.66 22.74
C LYS A 176 2.93 16.01 23.20
N HIS A 177 3.52 15.16 22.35
CA HIS A 177 4.70 14.36 22.67
C HIS A 177 5.99 14.85 22.01
N ASN A 178 5.92 15.96 21.28
CA ASN A 178 7.06 16.57 20.57
C ASN A 178 7.73 15.60 19.59
N TRP A 179 6.93 14.88 18.82
CA TRP A 179 7.38 14.01 17.74
C TRP A 179 7.22 14.71 16.41
N ARG A 180 8.08 14.40 15.44
CA ARG A 180 7.77 14.68 14.05
C ARG A 180 6.71 13.71 13.53
N TYR A 181 5.76 14.19 12.75
CA TYR A 181 4.93 13.33 11.93
C TYR A 181 5.17 13.57 10.43
N ILE A 182 4.95 12.52 9.64
CA ILE A 182 4.89 12.59 8.18
C ILE A 182 3.68 11.78 7.72
N ILE A 183 2.79 12.39 6.95
CA ILE A 183 1.63 11.70 6.37
C ILE A 183 1.87 11.52 4.88
N THR A 184 1.59 10.33 4.36
CA THR A 184 1.72 10.03 2.94
C THR A 184 0.41 9.53 2.35
N ARG A 185 0.05 10.08 1.19
CA ARG A 185 -1.17 9.78 0.44
C ARG A 185 -0.80 9.09 -0.88
N PRO A 186 -0.68 7.76 -0.91
CA PRO A 186 -0.48 7.03 -2.15
C PRO A 186 -1.73 7.00 -3.04
N ALA A 187 -1.50 6.88 -4.35
CA ALA A 187 -2.47 6.40 -5.34
C ALA A 187 -2.71 4.88 -5.18
N THR A 188 -3.26 4.23 -6.21
CA THR A 188 -3.40 2.76 -6.23
C THR A 188 -2.04 2.09 -6.06
N ILE A 189 -1.87 1.33 -4.97
CA ILE A 189 -0.59 0.72 -4.64
C ILE A 189 -0.35 -0.56 -5.45
N ILE A 190 0.80 -0.64 -6.10
CA ILE A 190 1.27 -1.80 -6.87
C ILE A 190 2.31 -2.56 -6.07
N GLY A 191 1.99 -3.79 -5.68
CA GLY A 191 2.83 -4.62 -4.82
C GLY A 191 2.16 -5.94 -4.48
N VAL A 192 2.83 -6.74 -3.64
CA VAL A 192 2.40 -8.10 -3.29
C VAL A 192 2.12 -8.21 -1.80
N ALA A 193 0.95 -8.74 -1.43
CA ALA A 193 0.65 -9.16 -0.08
C ALA A 193 -0.35 -10.33 -0.08
N LYS A 194 -0.25 -11.22 0.93
CA LYS A 194 -1.19 -12.33 1.12
C LYS A 194 -2.34 -11.90 2.03
N GLY A 195 -3.53 -11.72 1.45
CA GLY A 195 -4.76 -11.40 2.20
C GLY A 195 -4.85 -9.94 2.66
N ASN A 196 -4.41 -9.00 1.81
CA ASN A 196 -4.71 -7.56 1.89
C ASN A 196 -6.09 -7.26 1.27
N PHE A 197 -6.77 -6.21 1.73
CA PHE A 197 -8.10 -5.85 1.21
C PHE A 197 -8.06 -5.19 -0.19
N MET A 198 -6.95 -4.51 -0.53
CA MET A 198 -6.76 -3.89 -1.84
C MET A 198 -5.54 -4.49 -2.53
N ASN A 199 -5.76 -5.47 -3.41
CA ASN A 199 -4.70 -6.26 -4.03
C ASN A 199 -4.74 -6.18 -5.57
N PHE A 200 -4.57 -4.96 -6.11
CA PHE A 200 -4.83 -4.68 -7.53
C PHE A 200 -3.98 -5.55 -8.48
N ALA A 201 -2.65 -5.47 -8.35
CA ALA A 201 -1.74 -6.18 -9.24
C ALA A 201 -1.89 -7.72 -9.17
N VAL A 202 -2.09 -8.28 -7.97
CA VAL A 202 -2.36 -9.71 -7.79
C VAL A 202 -3.67 -10.12 -8.47
N THR A 203 -4.71 -9.30 -8.35
CA THR A 203 -6.00 -9.53 -9.00
C THR A 203 -5.86 -9.56 -10.52
N ILE A 204 -5.12 -8.60 -11.10
CA ILE A 204 -4.85 -8.57 -12.55
C ILE A 204 -3.99 -9.76 -12.99
N ALA A 205 -2.97 -10.15 -12.22
CA ALA A 205 -2.12 -11.28 -12.55
C ALA A 205 -2.87 -12.60 -12.60
N LEU A 206 -3.78 -12.84 -11.64
CA LEU A 206 -4.63 -14.04 -11.62
C LEU A 206 -5.63 -14.03 -12.77
N TYR A 207 -6.24 -12.88 -13.07
CA TYR A 207 -7.11 -12.74 -14.24
C TYR A 207 -6.37 -13.05 -15.54
N ALA A 208 -5.20 -12.43 -15.77
CA ALA A 208 -4.40 -12.68 -16.96
C ALA A 208 -3.95 -14.13 -17.08
N THR A 209 -3.53 -14.74 -15.97
CA THR A 209 -3.15 -16.16 -15.93
C THR A 209 -4.29 -17.07 -16.36
N ILE A 210 -5.51 -16.83 -15.86
CA ILE A 210 -6.69 -17.62 -16.21
C ILE A 210 -7.10 -17.38 -17.67
N GLN A 211 -7.07 -16.14 -18.17
CA GLN A 211 -7.36 -15.86 -19.58
C GLN A 211 -6.38 -16.56 -20.52
N LYS A 212 -5.09 -16.56 -20.17
CA LYS A 212 -4.05 -17.27 -20.92
C LYS A 212 -4.35 -18.78 -20.99
N GLU A 213 -4.69 -19.40 -19.87
CA GLU A 213 -5.04 -20.84 -19.82
C GLU A 213 -6.26 -21.16 -20.69
N LEU A 214 -7.24 -20.26 -20.73
CA LEU A 214 -8.45 -20.42 -21.54
C LEU A 214 -8.24 -20.11 -23.04
N GLY A 215 -7.05 -19.62 -23.43
CA GLY A 215 -6.78 -19.13 -24.78
C GLY A 215 -7.67 -17.93 -25.16
N GLN A 216 -8.12 -17.16 -24.18
CA GLN A 216 -9.01 -16.02 -24.36
C GLN A 216 -8.24 -14.69 -24.33
N PRO A 217 -8.73 -13.64 -25.02
CA PRO A 217 -8.12 -12.32 -24.94
C PRO A 217 -8.22 -11.76 -23.51
N LEU A 218 -7.29 -10.88 -23.13
CA LEU A 218 -7.38 -10.18 -21.85
C LEU A 218 -8.40 -9.04 -21.97
N LEU A 219 -9.69 -9.33 -21.77
CA LEU A 219 -10.71 -8.30 -21.88
C LEU A 219 -10.57 -7.26 -20.76
N PHE A 220 -10.56 -5.99 -21.11
CA PHE A 220 -10.59 -4.89 -20.17
C PHE A 220 -12.00 -4.80 -19.57
N PRO A 221 -12.15 -4.93 -18.23
CA PRO A 221 -13.48 -5.02 -17.64
C PRO A 221 -14.22 -3.68 -17.57
N GLY A 222 -13.52 -2.56 -17.78
CA GLY A 222 -14.09 -1.23 -17.72
C GLY A 222 -14.88 -0.82 -18.98
N ASN A 223 -15.02 0.49 -19.13
CA ASN A 223 -15.63 1.16 -20.29
C ASN A 223 -14.59 2.04 -21.02
N LEU A 224 -14.94 2.62 -22.16
CA LEU A 224 -14.04 3.42 -22.98
C LEU A 224 -13.47 4.64 -22.23
N LYS A 225 -14.25 5.27 -21.34
CA LYS A 225 -13.77 6.39 -20.52
C LYS A 225 -12.68 5.95 -19.55
N SER A 226 -12.94 4.88 -18.78
CA SER A 226 -11.95 4.32 -17.86
C SER A 226 -10.71 3.76 -18.56
N TRP A 227 -10.86 3.24 -19.78
CA TRP A 227 -9.75 2.78 -20.63
C TRP A 227 -8.77 3.90 -20.97
N ASN A 228 -9.30 5.09 -21.25
CA ASN A 228 -8.53 6.28 -21.64
C ASN A 228 -8.22 7.22 -20.47
N ARG A 229 -8.66 6.86 -19.26
CA ARG A 229 -8.47 7.67 -18.07
C ARG A 229 -6.98 7.86 -17.79
N ILE A 230 -6.58 9.10 -17.53
CA ILE A 230 -5.24 9.43 -17.05
C ILE A 230 -5.18 9.15 -15.55
N SER A 231 -4.23 8.31 -15.15
CA SER A 231 -3.97 8.01 -13.75
C SER A 231 -2.49 7.84 -13.44
N ASP A 232 -2.11 8.16 -12.22
CA ASP A 232 -0.86 7.70 -11.63
C ASP A 232 -1.08 6.42 -10.81
N HIS A 233 0.02 5.77 -10.45
CA HIS A 233 0.05 4.60 -9.58
C HIS A 233 1.22 4.73 -8.62
N SER A 234 1.19 3.95 -7.54
CA SER A 234 2.20 4.02 -6.48
C SER A 234 2.84 2.64 -6.27
N THR A 235 4.01 2.40 -6.83
CA THR A 235 4.74 1.16 -6.59
C THR A 235 5.16 1.07 -5.12
N ALA A 236 4.84 -0.03 -4.45
CA ALA A 236 5.04 -0.18 -3.01
C ALA A 236 6.50 0.01 -2.58
N SER A 237 7.46 -0.49 -3.36
CA SER A 237 8.89 -0.29 -3.12
C SER A 237 9.31 1.18 -3.28
N ASN A 238 8.75 1.90 -4.25
CA ASN A 238 8.98 3.33 -4.41
C ASN A 238 8.40 4.14 -3.25
N ASN A 239 7.19 3.79 -2.80
CA ASN A 239 6.58 4.39 -1.62
C ASN A 239 7.42 4.18 -0.36
N ALA A 240 7.92 2.95 -0.14
CA ALA A 240 8.80 2.65 0.99
C ALA A 240 10.08 3.50 0.93
N ARG A 241 10.69 3.65 -0.25
CA ARG A 241 11.87 4.53 -0.43
C ARG A 241 11.57 5.98 -0.11
N PHE A 242 10.42 6.50 -0.55
CA PHE A 242 9.98 7.86 -0.20
C PHE A 242 9.76 8.02 1.32
N GLN A 243 9.07 7.07 1.94
CA GLN A 243 8.77 7.10 3.37
C GLN A 243 10.05 7.01 4.21
N LEU A 244 10.98 6.13 3.84
CA LEU A 244 12.29 6.06 4.49
C LEU A 244 13.09 7.35 4.29
N TRP A 245 13.16 7.86 3.06
CA TRP A 245 13.82 9.13 2.76
C TRP A 245 13.24 10.29 3.56
N SER A 246 11.91 10.38 3.69
CA SER A 246 11.27 11.48 4.41
C SER A 246 11.54 11.43 5.92
N VAL A 247 11.57 10.25 6.55
CA VAL A 247 11.98 10.13 7.96
C VAL A 247 13.49 10.31 8.18
N LEU A 248 14.32 10.23 7.14
CA LEU A 248 15.75 10.51 7.26
C LEU A 248 16.09 11.98 6.95
N ASN A 249 15.23 12.68 6.20
CA ASN A 249 15.41 14.09 5.87
C ASN A 249 14.96 14.99 7.03
N GLU A 250 15.92 15.59 7.74
CA GLU A 250 15.66 16.44 8.91
C GLU A 250 14.91 17.74 8.59
N ASN A 251 14.92 18.18 7.33
CA ASN A 251 14.18 19.39 6.89
C ASN A 251 12.68 19.14 6.74
N ILE A 252 12.25 17.88 6.67
CA ILE A 252 10.84 17.52 6.58
C ILE A 252 10.33 17.38 8.01
N GLN A 253 9.44 18.28 8.44
CA GLN A 253 8.84 18.30 9.78
C GLN A 253 7.34 18.57 9.67
N HIS A 254 6.49 17.66 10.18
CA HIS A 254 5.03 17.86 10.22
C HIS A 254 4.42 18.03 8.82
N GLU A 255 4.85 17.19 7.89
CA GLU A 255 4.49 17.34 6.47
C GLU A 255 3.57 16.23 5.97
N ILE A 256 2.73 16.60 5.01
CA ILE A 256 1.85 15.71 4.27
C ILE A 256 2.32 15.68 2.80
N PHE A 257 2.43 14.51 2.20
CA PHE A 257 2.85 14.33 0.81
C PHE A 257 1.93 13.41 0.01
N ASN A 258 1.67 13.77 -1.23
CA ASN A 258 1.30 12.79 -2.25
C ASN A 258 2.51 11.91 -2.57
N ILE A 259 2.29 10.60 -2.77
CA ILE A 259 3.34 9.69 -3.23
C ILE A 259 2.85 8.86 -4.43
N ALA A 260 3.56 8.95 -5.55
CA ALA A 260 3.28 8.19 -6.77
C ALA A 260 4.58 7.91 -7.54
N ASN A 261 4.48 7.11 -8.59
CA ASN A 261 5.59 6.75 -9.46
C ASN A 261 6.18 7.93 -10.24
N GLY A 262 5.41 9.00 -10.42
CA GLY A 262 5.85 10.24 -11.07
C GLY A 262 5.62 10.28 -12.59
N ASP A 263 5.18 9.18 -13.19
CA ASP A 263 4.61 9.11 -14.53
C ASP A 263 3.07 9.11 -14.51
N LEU A 264 2.47 9.38 -15.67
CA LEU A 264 1.02 9.27 -15.90
C LEU A 264 0.77 8.23 -16.98
N VAL A 265 -0.24 7.40 -16.77
CA VAL A 265 -0.57 6.28 -17.65
C VAL A 265 -2.06 6.19 -17.91
N THR A 266 -2.42 5.57 -19.02
CA THR A 266 -3.78 5.12 -19.30
C THR A 266 -3.88 3.62 -19.11
N PHE A 267 -5.09 3.09 -18.86
CA PHE A 267 -5.27 1.65 -18.88
C PHE A 267 -5.06 1.09 -20.28
N ARG A 268 -5.37 1.85 -21.35
CA ARG A 268 -5.06 1.47 -22.72
C ARG A 268 -3.60 1.03 -22.89
N ASP A 269 -2.68 1.87 -22.44
CA ASP A 269 -1.25 1.59 -22.58
C ASP A 269 -0.81 0.47 -21.62
N LEU A 270 -1.23 0.53 -20.35
CA LEU A 270 -0.87 -0.48 -19.36
C LEU A 270 -1.34 -1.88 -19.75
N TRP A 271 -2.55 -2.01 -20.28
CA TRP A 271 -3.14 -3.30 -20.60
C TRP A 271 -2.39 -4.00 -21.73
N SER A 272 -1.97 -3.26 -22.75
CA SER A 272 -1.12 -3.80 -23.83
C SER A 272 0.22 -4.32 -23.29
N LYS A 273 0.82 -3.62 -22.32
CA LYS A 273 2.05 -4.07 -21.66
C LYS A 273 1.80 -5.33 -20.82
N ILE A 274 0.65 -5.43 -20.14
CA ILE A 274 0.24 -6.62 -19.38
C ILE A 274 0.01 -7.82 -20.30
N GLU A 275 -0.71 -7.64 -21.42
CA GLU A 275 -0.89 -8.67 -22.44
C GLU A 275 0.45 -9.24 -22.90
N ASN A 276 1.40 -8.35 -23.24
CA ASN A 276 2.74 -8.73 -23.64
C ASN A 276 3.49 -9.50 -22.54
N TYR A 277 3.43 -9.06 -21.28
CA TYR A 277 4.09 -9.75 -20.16
C TYR A 277 3.59 -11.18 -19.98
N PHE A 278 2.27 -11.38 -20.07
CA PHE A 278 1.67 -12.71 -19.91
C PHE A 278 1.74 -13.55 -21.20
N GLY A 279 2.13 -12.96 -22.33
CA GLY A 279 2.13 -13.63 -23.64
C GLY A 279 0.72 -13.91 -24.16
N ILE A 280 -0.22 -13.02 -23.85
CA ILE A 280 -1.59 -13.05 -24.38
C ILE A 280 -1.61 -12.20 -25.65
N PRO A 281 -2.02 -12.73 -26.82
CA PRO A 281 -2.10 -11.94 -28.04
C PRO A 281 -3.02 -10.72 -27.87
N HIS A 282 -2.55 -9.56 -28.35
CA HIS A 282 -3.33 -8.34 -28.32
C HIS A 282 -4.65 -8.52 -29.11
N CYS A 283 -5.75 -8.03 -28.53
CA CYS A 283 -7.06 -8.05 -29.17
C CYS A 283 -7.65 -6.65 -29.12
N GLU A 284 -8.07 -6.12 -30.27
CA GLU A 284 -8.76 -4.83 -30.33
C GLU A 284 -10.13 -4.95 -29.65
N GLN A 285 -10.37 -4.13 -28.61
CA GLN A 285 -11.56 -4.24 -27.78
C GLN A 285 -12.59 -3.17 -28.15
N LYS A 286 -13.82 -3.60 -28.48
CA LYS A 286 -14.96 -2.70 -28.71
C LYS A 286 -15.62 -2.34 -27.38
N LEU A 287 -15.12 -1.28 -26.75
CA LEU A 287 -15.63 -0.79 -25.47
C LEU A 287 -16.81 0.16 -25.66
N ASN A 288 -17.86 -0.02 -24.86
CA ASN A 288 -18.94 0.96 -24.74
C ASN A 288 -18.47 2.21 -24.00
N GLU A 289 -19.08 3.36 -24.29
CA GLU A 289 -18.62 4.64 -23.74
C GLU A 289 -18.74 4.69 -22.20
N ASN A 290 -19.89 4.27 -21.67
CA ASN A 290 -20.22 4.37 -20.25
C ASN A 290 -20.48 3.00 -19.60
N GLU A 291 -20.73 1.96 -20.39
CA GLU A 291 -21.07 0.63 -19.90
C GLU A 291 -19.83 -0.25 -19.80
N ALA A 292 -19.62 -0.81 -18.62
CA ALA A 292 -18.50 -1.71 -18.36
C ALA A 292 -18.69 -3.02 -19.15
N GLN A 293 -17.62 -3.49 -19.80
CA GLN A 293 -17.66 -4.69 -20.63
C GLN A 293 -17.83 -5.96 -19.80
N LEU A 294 -17.22 -6.03 -18.61
CA LEU A 294 -17.18 -7.22 -17.76
C LEU A 294 -17.16 -6.83 -16.29
N LYS A 295 -17.76 -7.67 -15.44
CA LYS A 295 -17.62 -7.55 -13.98
C LYS A 295 -16.81 -8.72 -13.47
N LEU A 296 -15.55 -8.48 -13.09
CA LEU A 296 -14.63 -9.52 -12.63
C LEU A 296 -15.18 -10.26 -11.41
N ALA A 297 -15.87 -9.56 -10.50
CA ALA A 297 -16.47 -10.17 -9.32
C ALA A 297 -17.57 -11.21 -9.63
N GLU A 298 -18.16 -11.17 -10.83
CA GLU A 298 -19.15 -12.17 -11.28
C GLU A 298 -18.55 -13.19 -12.24
N TYR A 299 -17.56 -12.77 -13.04
CA TYR A 299 -16.93 -13.61 -14.05
C TYR A 299 -15.91 -14.58 -13.46
N MET A 300 -15.01 -14.09 -12.60
CA MET A 300 -13.89 -14.89 -12.10
C MET A 300 -14.31 -16.06 -11.22
N PRO A 301 -15.32 -15.95 -10.33
CA PRO A 301 -15.76 -17.11 -9.54
C PRO A 301 -16.22 -18.30 -10.37
N LYS A 302 -16.75 -18.07 -11.58
CA LYS A 302 -17.17 -19.13 -12.52
C LYS A 302 -15.99 -19.88 -13.16
N HIS A 303 -14.77 -19.36 -13.00
CA HIS A 303 -13.53 -19.90 -13.55
C HIS A 303 -12.54 -20.31 -12.43
N LYS A 304 -13.02 -20.43 -11.17
CA LYS A 304 -12.18 -20.85 -10.04
C LYS A 304 -11.61 -22.27 -10.23
N ASP A 305 -12.36 -23.15 -10.90
CA ASP A 305 -11.92 -24.49 -11.27
C ASP A 305 -10.71 -24.47 -12.22
N VAL A 306 -10.64 -23.48 -13.12
CA VAL A 306 -9.49 -23.26 -14.02
C VAL A 306 -8.24 -22.96 -13.19
N TRP A 307 -8.36 -22.05 -12.20
CA TRP A 307 -7.26 -21.74 -11.30
C TRP A 307 -6.75 -22.98 -10.57
N ILE A 308 -7.66 -23.77 -9.99
CA ILE A 308 -7.30 -24.98 -9.25
C ILE A 308 -6.49 -25.94 -10.13
N ARG A 309 -6.90 -26.14 -11.40
CA ARG A 309 -6.15 -26.98 -12.35
C ARG A 309 -4.74 -26.43 -12.63
N ILE A 310 -4.61 -25.11 -12.86
CA ILE A 310 -3.30 -24.47 -13.06
C ILE A 310 -2.43 -24.67 -11.82
N ALA A 311 -2.98 -24.38 -10.64
CA ALA A 311 -2.22 -24.46 -9.39
C ALA A 311 -1.73 -25.88 -9.11
N GLN A 312 -2.55 -26.90 -9.36
CA GLN A 312 -2.16 -28.30 -9.21
C GLN A 312 -1.09 -28.71 -10.22
N ARG A 313 -1.24 -28.33 -11.49
CA ARG A 313 -0.28 -28.65 -12.55
C ARG A 313 1.09 -28.02 -12.30
N GLU A 314 1.10 -26.76 -11.86
CA GLU A 314 2.30 -25.93 -11.73
C GLU A 314 2.85 -25.89 -10.29
N ASN A 315 2.25 -26.65 -9.35
CA ASN A 315 2.62 -26.67 -7.92
C ASN A 315 2.61 -25.26 -7.28
N LEU A 316 1.49 -24.56 -7.45
CA LEU A 316 1.24 -23.20 -6.94
C LEU A 316 0.31 -23.23 -5.72
N ASP A 317 0.18 -22.09 -5.08
CA ASP A 317 -0.78 -21.89 -3.99
C ASP A 317 -2.22 -21.94 -4.53
N GLU A 318 -2.94 -23.05 -4.30
CA GLU A 318 -4.34 -23.19 -4.70
C GLU A 318 -5.25 -22.09 -4.10
N LYS A 319 -4.88 -21.53 -2.93
CA LYS A 319 -5.63 -20.46 -2.27
C LYS A 319 -5.35 -19.08 -2.87
N ALA A 320 -4.43 -18.97 -3.83
CA ALA A 320 -4.09 -17.69 -4.45
C ALA A 320 -5.30 -16.98 -5.08
N PHE A 321 -6.26 -17.74 -5.62
CA PHE A 321 -7.51 -17.18 -6.12
C PHE A 321 -8.24 -16.32 -5.08
N ASP A 322 -8.17 -16.70 -3.81
CA ASP A 322 -8.83 -16.00 -2.70
C ASP A 322 -8.02 -14.76 -2.24
N TYR A 323 -6.81 -14.54 -2.78
CA TYR A 323 -6.04 -13.31 -2.56
C TYR A 323 -6.47 -12.17 -3.48
N ALA A 324 -7.22 -12.48 -4.53
CA ALA A 324 -7.76 -11.49 -5.46
C ALA A 324 -8.93 -10.72 -4.84
N THR A 325 -8.99 -9.43 -5.15
CA THR A 325 -10.00 -8.51 -4.64
C THR A 325 -10.82 -8.03 -5.84
N TRP A 326 -11.64 -8.92 -6.40
CA TRP A 326 -12.33 -8.71 -7.68
C TRP A 326 -13.23 -7.47 -7.70
N ALA A 327 -14.00 -7.24 -6.63
CA ALA A 327 -14.87 -6.07 -6.51
C ALA A 327 -14.08 -4.76 -6.45
N PHE A 328 -12.93 -4.77 -5.79
CA PHE A 328 -12.01 -3.62 -5.75
C PHE A 328 -11.40 -3.34 -7.12
N ALA A 329 -11.01 -4.39 -7.86
CA ALA A 329 -10.54 -4.24 -9.23
C ALA A 329 -11.63 -3.69 -10.15
N ASP A 330 -12.87 -4.19 -10.04
CA ASP A 330 -14.03 -3.64 -10.78
C ASP A 330 -14.21 -2.14 -10.49
N GLY A 331 -14.22 -1.73 -9.22
CA GLY A 331 -14.35 -0.31 -8.86
C GLY A 331 -13.21 0.56 -9.42
N SER A 332 -11.99 0.05 -9.41
CA SER A 332 -10.80 0.76 -9.89
C SER A 332 -10.75 0.88 -11.43
N LEU A 333 -11.10 -0.21 -12.13
CA LEU A 333 -11.05 -0.33 -13.60
C LEU A 333 -12.25 0.30 -14.28
N ARG A 334 -13.39 0.47 -13.60
CA ARG A 334 -14.63 1.03 -14.19
C ARG A 334 -14.80 2.53 -13.95
N SER A 335 -14.01 3.10 -13.04
CA SER A 335 -14.12 4.53 -12.74
C SER A 335 -13.63 5.38 -13.93
N PRO A 336 -14.49 6.27 -14.48
CA PRO A 336 -14.17 7.08 -15.65
C PRO A 336 -13.43 8.38 -15.33
N LEU A 337 -13.22 8.69 -14.05
CA LEU A 337 -12.70 9.98 -13.60
C LEU A 337 -11.18 9.94 -13.50
N ASP A 338 -10.47 10.84 -14.17
CA ASP A 338 -9.02 11.03 -14.03
C ASP A 338 -8.62 11.22 -12.56
N ARG A 339 -7.46 10.67 -12.20
CA ARG A 339 -6.97 10.63 -10.81
C ARG A 339 -5.45 10.65 -10.81
N TYR A 340 -4.87 11.80 -10.46
CA TYR A 340 -3.43 11.92 -10.32
C TYR A 340 -3.08 13.06 -9.35
N GLY A 341 -2.03 12.84 -8.56
CA GLY A 341 -1.53 13.81 -7.59
C GLY A 341 -0.41 14.69 -8.13
N ASN A 342 -0.30 15.87 -7.54
CA ASN A 342 0.84 16.75 -7.74
C ASN A 342 1.98 16.29 -6.82
N LEU A 343 3.17 16.06 -7.40
CA LEU A 343 4.39 15.70 -6.65
C LEU A 343 5.36 16.87 -6.48
N THR A 344 4.96 18.10 -6.81
CA THR A 344 5.85 19.28 -6.76
C THR A 344 6.39 19.52 -5.36
N LYS A 345 5.55 19.39 -4.32
CA LYS A 345 5.98 19.55 -2.93
C LYS A 345 7.13 18.58 -2.58
N ALA A 346 6.96 17.30 -2.87
CA ALA A 346 8.02 16.29 -2.69
C ALA A 346 9.31 16.66 -3.44
N ARG A 347 9.19 17.14 -4.69
CA ARG A 347 10.33 17.56 -5.53
C ARG A 347 11.06 18.78 -4.96
N GLU A 348 10.35 19.73 -4.38
CA GLU A 348 10.93 20.91 -3.72
C GLU A 348 11.78 20.51 -2.49
N PHE A 349 11.40 19.44 -1.79
CA PHE A 349 12.23 18.85 -0.72
C PHE A 349 13.37 17.96 -1.23
N GLY A 350 13.48 17.73 -2.54
CA GLY A 350 14.56 16.98 -3.18
C GLY A 350 14.22 15.56 -3.64
N TRP A 351 12.96 15.13 -3.56
CA TRP A 351 12.55 13.83 -4.11
C TRP A 351 12.30 13.91 -5.62
N THR A 352 13.24 13.41 -6.41
CA THR A 352 13.18 13.45 -7.88
C THR A 352 13.03 12.07 -8.53
N THR A 353 12.81 11.02 -7.73
CA THR A 353 12.66 9.64 -8.24
C THR A 353 11.43 9.51 -9.12
N ILE A 354 11.60 8.91 -10.29
CA ILE A 354 10.53 8.50 -11.20
C ILE A 354 10.69 7.00 -11.46
N VAL A 355 9.58 6.27 -11.45
CA VAL A 355 9.50 4.84 -11.74
C VAL A 355 8.52 4.66 -12.90
N ASP A 356 8.87 3.86 -13.92
CA ASP A 356 7.86 3.48 -14.94
C ASP A 356 6.79 2.62 -14.25
N THR A 357 5.54 3.01 -14.39
CA THR A 357 4.45 2.33 -13.69
C THR A 357 4.36 0.85 -14.07
N PHE A 358 4.60 0.49 -15.32
CA PHE A 358 4.56 -0.90 -15.74
C PHE A 358 5.74 -1.71 -15.18
N ASP A 359 6.93 -1.13 -15.04
CA ASP A 359 8.03 -1.80 -14.33
C ASP A 359 7.62 -2.20 -12.91
N GLY A 360 6.83 -1.36 -12.21
CA GLY A 360 6.23 -1.69 -10.93
C GLY A 360 5.29 -2.90 -10.98
N TYR A 361 4.47 -3.02 -12.03
CA TYR A 361 3.63 -4.21 -12.27
C TYR A 361 4.47 -5.44 -12.59
N ALA A 362 5.46 -5.32 -13.49
CA ALA A 362 6.33 -6.42 -13.88
C ALA A 362 7.10 -6.98 -12.67
N GLN A 363 7.68 -6.12 -11.83
CA GLN A 363 8.33 -6.53 -10.58
C GLN A 363 7.36 -7.25 -9.63
N CYS A 364 6.12 -6.77 -9.54
CA CYS A 364 5.07 -7.41 -8.75
C CYS A 364 4.77 -8.82 -9.31
N PHE A 365 4.57 -8.95 -10.62
CA PHE A 365 4.31 -10.23 -11.28
C PHE A 365 5.48 -11.20 -11.12
N ASP A 366 6.72 -10.74 -11.30
CA ASP A 366 7.92 -11.55 -11.07
C ASP A 366 8.02 -12.04 -9.63
N ARG A 367 7.64 -11.20 -8.65
CA ARG A 367 7.56 -11.61 -7.25
C ARG A 367 6.46 -12.65 -7.03
N LEU A 368 5.31 -12.54 -7.68
CA LEU A 368 4.25 -13.55 -7.60
C LEU A 368 4.69 -14.90 -8.17
N LYS A 369 5.48 -14.90 -9.26
CA LYS A 369 6.12 -16.11 -9.80
C LYS A 369 7.04 -16.77 -8.78
N LYS A 370 7.95 -15.98 -8.18
CA LYS A 370 8.88 -16.45 -7.13
C LYS A 370 8.15 -17.02 -5.91
N LEU A 371 7.03 -16.41 -5.53
CA LEU A 371 6.19 -16.86 -4.42
C LEU A 371 5.26 -18.03 -4.78
N LYS A 372 5.33 -18.56 -6.01
CA LYS A 372 4.45 -19.60 -6.53
C LYS A 372 2.96 -19.25 -6.40
N VAL A 373 2.64 -17.98 -6.61
CA VAL A 373 1.26 -17.45 -6.66
C VAL A 373 0.72 -17.46 -8.08
N ILE A 374 1.59 -17.36 -9.10
CA ILE A 374 1.25 -17.51 -10.52
C ILE A 374 2.35 -18.35 -11.23
N PRO A 375 2.08 -18.94 -12.41
CA PRO A 375 3.09 -19.67 -13.19
C PRO A 375 4.26 -18.80 -13.65
N SER A 376 5.44 -19.41 -13.82
CA SER A 376 6.66 -18.73 -14.29
C SER A 376 6.60 -18.23 -15.72
#